data_AF-A0A7C3D8J7-F1
#
_entry.id   AF-A0A7C3D8J7-F1
#
_cell.length_a   1.000
_cell.length_b   1.000
_cell.length_c   1.000
_cell.angle_alpha   90.00
_cell.angle_beta   90.00
_cell.angle_gamma   90.00
#
_symmetry.space_group_name_H-M   'P 1'
#
loop_
_entity.id
_entity.type
_entity.pdbx_description
1 polymer ?
#
loop_
_entity_poly.entity_id
_entity_poly.type
_entity_poly.pdbx_seq_one_letter_code
_entity_poly.pdbx_strand_id
1 'polypeptide(L)' 'MDTAIAIRTAVIKDGTLFLQAGAGIVYDSIPQNEWDETMNKGRAVFRAARLAAKGLDENAPEHR' A
#
# COMPACT_ATOMS: atom_id res chain seq x y z
N MET A 1 3.85 7.01 26.59
CA MET A 1 4.35 6.32 25.37
C MET A 1 3.16 6.20 24.43
N ASP A 2 3.36 6.46 23.14
CA ASP A 2 2.34 6.37 22.09
C ASP A 2 2.88 5.51 20.95
N THR A 3 2.10 4.53 20.48
CA THR A 3 2.50 3.56 19.47
C THR A 3 1.32 3.20 18.57
N ALA A 4 1.61 2.84 17.32
CA ALA A 4 0.62 2.40 16.35
C ALA A 4 0.95 0.98 15.85
N ILE A 5 -0.09 0.25 15.45
CA ILE A 5 0.05 -1.04 14.78
C ILE A 5 0.65 -0.80 13.39
N ALA A 6 1.67 -1.57 13.01
CA ALA A 6 2.35 -1.46 11.72
C ALA A 6 1.53 -2.07 10.55
N ILE A 7 0.34 -1.55 10.31
CA ILE A 7 -0.53 -1.88 9.17
C ILE A 7 -0.63 -0.71 8.20
N ARG A 8 -0.90 -1.00 6.92
CA ARG A 8 -0.80 0.00 5.83
C ARG A 8 0.58 0.69 5.77
N THR A 9 1.60 -0.01 6.25
CA THR A 9 2.99 0.43 6.26
C THR A 9 3.73 -0.25 5.11
N ALA A 10 4.56 0.51 4.40
CA ALA A 10 5.52 -0.04 3.44
C ALA A 10 6.95 0.08 3.98
N VAL A 11 7.78 -0.91 3.67
CA VAL A 11 9.21 -0.91 4.00
C VAL A 11 9.99 -0.92 2.69
N ILE A 12 10.92 0.02 2.51
CA ILE A 12 11.81 0.04 1.35
C ILE A 12 13.16 -0.54 1.78
N LYS A 13 13.62 -1.56 1.07
CA LYS A 13 14.93 -2.17 1.28
C LYS A 13 15.53 -2.52 -0.09
N ASP A 14 16.79 -2.13 -0.30
CA ASP A 14 17.53 -2.42 -1.54
C ASP A 14 16.77 -2.00 -2.82
N GLY A 15 16.13 -0.82 -2.78
CA GLY A 15 15.32 -0.30 -3.89
C GLY A 15 13.98 -0.99 -4.12
N THR A 16 13.64 -2.00 -3.31
CA THR A 16 12.37 -2.72 -3.40
C THR A 16 11.40 -2.29 -2.31
N LEU A 17 10.16 -1.96 -2.69
CA LEU A 17 9.08 -1.63 -1.76
C LEU A 17 8.32 -2.91 -1.38
N PHE A 18 8.35 -3.22 -0.09
CA PHE A 18 7.63 -4.35 0.52
C PHE A 18 6.37 -3.83 1.21
N LEU A 19 5.24 -4.48 0.93
CA LEU A 19 3.95 -4.17 1.54
C LEU A 19 3.31 -5.47 2.03
N GLN A 20 2.83 -5.45 3.26
CA GLN A 20 2.05 -6.54 3.82
C GLN A 20 0.62 -6.09 4.05
N ALA A 21 -0.32 -6.91 3.58
CA ALA A 21 -1.75 -6.76 3.84
C ALA A 21 -2.32 -8.14 4.18
N GLY A 22 -3.47 -8.14 4.86
CA GLY A 22 -4.21 -9.35 5.15
C GLY A 22 -5.68 -9.07 5.42
N ALA A 23 -6.43 -10.14 5.64
CA ALA A 23 -7.84 -10.13 5.97
C ALA A 23 -8.12 -10.98 7.21
N GLY A 24 -9.22 -10.68 7.90
CA GLY A 24 -9.65 -11.43 9.08
C GLY A 24 -10.60 -12.53 8.64
N ILE A 25 -10.22 -13.79 8.83
CA ILE A 25 -11.05 -14.93 8.42
C ILE A 25 -12.03 -15.29 9.54
N VAL A 26 -13.30 -15.41 9.19
CA VAL A 26 -14.39 -15.88 10.05
C VAL A 26 -15.08 -17.10 9.44
N TYR A 27 -16.06 -17.68 10.15
CA TYR A 27 -16.69 -18.95 9.77
C TYR A 27 -17.31 -18.94 8.37
N ASP A 28 -17.90 -17.82 7.97
CA ASP A 28 -18.61 -17.60 6.71
C ASP A 28 -17.78 -16.84 5.67
N SER A 29 -16.48 -16.64 5.92
CA SER A 29 -15.59 -15.97 4.97
C SER A 29 -15.53 -16.70 3.62
N ILE A 30 -15.57 -15.92 2.55
CA ILE A 30 -15.45 -16.41 1.18
C ILE A 30 -14.02 -16.13 0.71
N PRO A 31 -13.20 -17.14 0.37
CA PRO A 31 -11.78 -16.95 0.04
C PRO A 31 -11.51 -15.85 -1.00
N GLN A 32 -12.37 -15.74 -2.01
CA GLN A 32 -12.25 -14.71 -3.05
C GLN A 32 -12.45 -13.30 -2.49
N ASN A 33 -13.45 -13.09 -1.63
CA ASN A 33 -13.73 -11.77 -1.05
C ASN A 33 -12.59 -11.31 -0.15
N GLU A 34 -12.02 -12.21 0.66
CA GLU A 34 -10.91 -11.91 1.57
C GLU A 34 -9.61 -11.57 0.82
N TRP A 35 -9.39 -12.25 -0.30
CA TRP A 35 -8.32 -11.92 -1.23
C TRP A 35 -8.50 -10.53 -1.83
N ASP A 36 -9.70 -10.23 -2.32
CA ASP A 36 -10.01 -8.93 -2.90
C ASP A 36 -9.89 -7.80 -1.86
N GLU A 37 -10.31 -8.03 -0.62
CA GLU A 37 -10.12 -7.11 0.50
C GLU A 37 -8.63 -6.85 0.77
N THR A 38 -7.82 -7.91 0.84
CA THR A 38 -6.37 -7.82 1.05
C THR A 38 -5.70 -6.97 -0.04
N MET A 39 -6.07 -7.21 -1.30
CA MET A 39 -5.57 -6.45 -2.44
C MET A 39 -6.03 -4.98 -2.40
N ASN A 40 -7.29 -4.73 -2.03
CA ASN A 40 -7.83 -3.38 -1.91
C ASN A 40 -7.13 -2.57 -0.79
N LYS A 41 -6.85 -3.20 0.35
CA LYS A 41 -6.07 -2.58 1.45
C LYS A 41 -4.65 -2.21 0.99
N GLY A 42 -3.99 -3.11 0.27
CA GLY A 42 -2.64 -2.87 -0.24
C GLY A 42 -2.59 -1.79 -1.34
N ARG A 43 -3.61 -1.73 -2.20
CA ARG A 43 -3.68 -0.80 -3.35
C ARG A 43 -3.52 0.67 -2.95
N ALA A 44 -4.00 1.06 -1.77
CA ALA A 44 -3.87 2.43 -1.28
C ALA A 44 -2.39 2.87 -1.17
N VAL A 45 -1.54 2.02 -0.57
CA VAL A 45 -0.12 2.32 -0.37
C VAL A 45 0.63 2.28 -1.69
N PHE A 46 0.33 1.31 -2.57
CA PHE A 46 0.89 1.27 -3.92
C PHE A 46 0.53 2.51 -4.75
N ARG A 47 -0.72 2.99 -4.67
CA ARG A 47 -1.14 4.21 -5.37
C ARG A 47 -0.36 5.42 -4.85
N ALA A 48 -0.18 5.54 -3.53
CA ALA A 48 0.60 6.61 -2.92
C ALA A 48 2.07 6.56 -3.38
N ALA A 49 2.69 5.38 -3.36
CA ALA A 49 4.06 5.20 -3.84
C ALA A 49 4.21 5.57 -5.32
N ARG A 50 3.24 5.20 -6.18
CA ARG A 50 3.24 5.57 -7.59
C ARG A 50 3.13 7.07 -7.81
N LEU A 51 2.29 7.75 -7.03
CA LEU A 51 2.16 9.22 -7.12
C LEU A 51 3.45 9.89 -6.67
N ALA A 52 4.03 9.46 -5.55
CA ALA A 52 5.30 9.99 -5.07
C ALA A 52 6.44 9.78 -6.09
N ALA A 53 6.49 8.61 -6.73
CA ALA A 53 7.49 8.29 -7.75
C ALA A 53 7.34 9.12 -9.04
N LYS A 54 6.13 9.58 -9.37
CA LYS A 54 5.88 10.46 -10.53
C LYS A 54 6.31 11.91 -10.28
N GLY A 55 6.66 12.28 -9.05
CA GLY A 55 6.82 13.67 -8.62
C GLY A 55 5.49 14.26 -8.17
N LEU A 56 5.54 15.17 -7.19
CA LEU A 56 4.37 15.82 -6.59
C LEU A 56 3.94 17.09 -7.33
N ASP A 57 4.64 17.45 -8.41
CA ASP A 57 4.43 18.71 -9.11
C ASP A 57 3.57 18.50 -10.36
N GLU A 58 2.37 19.06 -10.35
CA GLU A 58 1.54 19.21 -11.57
C GLU A 58 2.06 20.35 -12.48
N ASN A 59 3.12 21.08 -12.07
CA ASN A 59 3.70 22.23 -12.78
C ASN A 59 5.24 22.24 -12.84
N ALA A 60 5.94 21.12 -12.61
CA ALA A 60 7.39 21.10 -12.76
C ALA A 60 7.78 21.24 -14.24
N PRO A 61 8.68 22.17 -14.62
CA PRO A 61 9.10 22.30 -16.00
C PRO A 61 9.81 21.01 -16.43
N GLU A 62 9.44 20.49 -17.61
CA GLU A 62 10.13 19.36 -18.24
C GLU A 62 11.61 19.72 -18.45
N HIS A 63 12.45 19.31 -17.50
CA HIS A 63 13.89 19.38 -17.69
C HIS A 63 14.30 18.22 -18.60
N ARG A 64 14.70 18.61 -19.81
CA ARG A 64 15.35 17.80 -20.85
C ARG A 64 16.56 17.02 -20.34
#